data_AF-J2H3X7-F1
#
_entry.id   AF-J2H3X7-F1
#
_cell.length_a   1.000
_cell.length_b   1.000
_cell.length_c   1.000
_cell.angle_alpha   90.00
_cell.angle_beta   90.00
_cell.angle_gamma   90.00
#
_symmetry.space_group_name_H-M   'P 1'
#
loop_
_entity.id
_entity.type
_entity.pdbx_description
1 polymer ?
#
loop_
_entity_poly.entity_id
_entity_poly.type
_entity_poly.pdbx_seq_one_letter_code
_entity_poly.pdbx_strand_id
1 'polypeptide(L)'
;MNLADMSIKEIRVTMEKLDEVPKDFLQLLKEDKRAGVQALAKQVEAAIARQEKLAQMWADMTVYEKAMFEKGHQYIFGVDEVGRGPLAGPVVACAVCLPKDFYLPGLNDSKKIPVSTREAFCEIIQRDALAVGIGIVDAARIDAINILASTKEAMKLAIQQAGKSPDALLIDAVQLTGMDCEQVPIIGGDAKSVSIAAASIVAKVTRDRLMAQYAEQYPGYGFDKHAGYGTPEHLAAIARFGPTPIHRKTFTGVKEHA
;
A
#
# COMPACT_ATOMS: atom_id res chain seq x y z
N MET A 1 -37.41 -19.54 -13.11
CA MET A 1 -37.98 -18.26 -12.62
C MET A 1 -38.25 -17.38 -13.81
N ASN A 2 -39.45 -16.83 -13.94
CA ASN A 2 -39.76 -15.91 -15.04
C ASN A 2 -39.37 -14.48 -14.64
N LEU A 3 -38.33 -13.94 -15.27
CA LEU A 3 -37.83 -12.59 -15.00
C LEU A 3 -38.89 -11.50 -15.29
N ALA A 4 -39.79 -11.77 -16.22
CA ALA A 4 -40.84 -10.84 -16.63
C ALA A 4 -41.83 -10.51 -15.50
N ASP A 5 -42.06 -11.46 -14.58
CA ASP A 5 -43.03 -11.32 -13.48
C ASP A 5 -42.42 -10.70 -12.22
N MET A 6 -41.09 -10.60 -12.16
CA MET A 6 -40.38 -10.06 -10.99
C MET A 6 -40.28 -8.54 -11.07
N SER A 7 -40.54 -7.87 -9.95
CA SER A 7 -40.18 -6.47 -9.75
C SER A 7 -38.65 -6.28 -9.71
N ILE A 8 -38.17 -5.08 -10.00
CA ILE A 8 -36.73 -4.74 -9.89
C ILE A 8 -36.19 -5.03 -8.48
N LYS A 9 -37.02 -4.85 -7.44
CA LYS A 9 -36.66 -5.14 -6.05
C LYS A 9 -36.43 -6.64 -5.85
N GLU A 10 -37.30 -7.49 -6.37
CA GLU A 10 -37.14 -8.95 -6.31
C GLU A 10 -35.93 -9.41 -7.11
N ILE A 11 -35.66 -8.80 -8.27
CA ILE A 11 -34.45 -9.10 -9.05
C ILE A 11 -33.20 -8.79 -8.22
N ARG A 12 -33.13 -7.61 -7.58
CA ARG A 12 -32.01 -7.25 -6.69
C ARG A 12 -31.84 -8.24 -5.55
N VAL A 13 -32.92 -8.62 -4.86
CA VAL A 13 -32.87 -9.59 -3.75
C VAL A 13 -32.40 -10.97 -4.22
N THR A 14 -32.82 -11.42 -5.40
CA THR A 14 -32.33 -12.68 -5.97
C THR A 14 -30.84 -12.60 -6.27
N MET A 15 -30.38 -11.47 -6.81
CA MET A 15 -28.96 -11.26 -7.11
C MET A 15 -28.08 -11.21 -5.86
N GLU A 16 -28.55 -10.59 -4.77
CA GLU A 16 -27.83 -10.55 -3.49
C GLU A 16 -27.62 -11.95 -2.87
N LYS A 17 -28.39 -12.95 -3.30
CA LYS A 17 -28.27 -14.35 -2.85
C LYS A 17 -27.35 -15.20 -3.72
N LEU A 18 -26.85 -14.64 -4.82
CA LEU A 18 -25.95 -15.34 -5.73
C LEU A 18 -24.51 -14.89 -5.45
N ASP A 19 -23.60 -15.85 -5.30
CA ASP A 19 -22.16 -15.55 -5.21
C ASP A 19 -21.63 -14.97 -6.53
N GLU A 20 -22.18 -15.43 -7.66
CA GLU A 20 -21.89 -14.92 -9.00
C GLU A 20 -23.17 -14.89 -9.84
N VAL A 21 -23.33 -13.85 -10.66
CA VAL A 21 -24.49 -13.71 -11.54
C VAL A 21 -24.28 -14.57 -12.79
N PRO A 22 -25.12 -15.59 -13.05
CA PRO A 22 -24.96 -16.44 -14.23
C PRO A 22 -25.06 -15.62 -15.53
N LYS A 23 -24.23 -15.96 -16.52
CA LYS A 23 -24.22 -15.28 -17.83
C LYS A 23 -25.60 -15.28 -18.49
N ASP A 24 -26.33 -16.39 -18.40
CA ASP A 24 -27.69 -16.51 -18.95
C ASP A 24 -28.68 -15.57 -18.25
N PHE A 25 -28.53 -15.38 -16.93
CA PHE A 25 -29.37 -14.45 -16.17
C PHE A 25 -29.06 -13.00 -16.54
N LEU A 26 -27.78 -12.65 -16.71
CA LEU A 26 -27.38 -11.32 -17.19
C LEU A 26 -27.93 -11.06 -18.61
N GLN A 27 -27.91 -12.06 -19.49
CA GLN A 27 -28.48 -11.93 -20.83
C GLN A 27 -29.99 -11.64 -20.78
N LEU A 28 -30.74 -12.34 -19.93
CA LEU A 28 -32.16 -12.08 -19.70
C LEU A 28 -32.42 -10.64 -19.19
N LEU A 29 -31.57 -10.13 -18.28
CA LEU A 29 -31.68 -8.74 -17.80
C LEU A 29 -31.43 -7.72 -18.92
N LYS A 30 -30.49 -8.02 -19.85
CA LYS A 30 -30.15 -7.16 -20.98
C LYS A 30 -31.25 -7.14 -22.05
N GLU A 31 -31.99 -8.23 -22.21
CA GLU A 31 -33.10 -8.36 -23.15
C GLU A 31 -34.43 -7.78 -22.61
N ASP A 32 -34.50 -7.51 -21.30
CA ASP A 32 -35.66 -6.87 -20.68
C ASP A 32 -35.88 -5.44 -21.23
N LYS A 33 -37.15 -5.07 -21.45
CA LYS A 33 -37.54 -3.77 -22.02
C LYS A 33 -37.71 -2.68 -20.95
N ARG A 34 -37.82 -3.05 -19.67
CA ARG A 34 -38.04 -2.12 -18.56
C ARG A 34 -36.76 -1.33 -18.29
N ALA A 35 -36.82 0.00 -18.41
CA ALA A 35 -35.65 0.86 -18.26
C ALA A 35 -34.87 0.64 -16.94
N GLY A 36 -35.57 0.37 -15.84
CA GLY A 36 -34.93 0.08 -14.56
C GLY A 36 -34.21 -1.28 -14.49
N VAL A 37 -34.69 -2.29 -15.24
CA VAL A 37 -34.01 -3.59 -15.36
C VAL A 37 -32.79 -3.47 -16.27
N GLN A 38 -32.88 -2.71 -17.37
CA GLN A 38 -31.73 -2.42 -18.23
C GLN A 38 -30.64 -1.62 -17.50
N ALA A 39 -31.03 -0.65 -16.67
CA ALA A 39 -30.09 0.09 -15.82
C ALA A 39 -29.40 -0.85 -14.81
N LEU A 40 -30.15 -1.76 -14.20
CA LEU A 40 -29.59 -2.80 -13.33
C LEU A 40 -28.63 -3.72 -14.09
N ALA A 41 -28.99 -4.18 -15.29
CA ALA A 41 -28.12 -5.01 -16.13
C ALA A 41 -26.76 -4.33 -16.40
N LYS A 42 -26.77 -3.03 -16.73
CA LYS A 42 -25.54 -2.24 -16.91
C LYS A 42 -24.71 -2.11 -15.64
N GLN A 43 -25.36 -1.93 -14.48
CA GLN A 43 -24.66 -1.89 -13.19
C GLN A 43 -23.95 -3.20 -12.89
N VAL A 44 -24.62 -4.32 -13.17
CA VAL A 44 -24.10 -5.67 -12.94
C VAL A 44 -22.95 -5.99 -13.89
N GLU A 45 -23.11 -5.69 -15.18
CA GLU A 45 -22.05 -5.84 -16.18
C GLU A 45 -20.80 -5.03 -15.81
N ALA A 46 -20.98 -3.79 -15.37
CA ALA A 46 -19.86 -2.96 -14.90
C ALA A 46 -19.20 -3.52 -13.62
N ALA A 47 -19.98 -4.11 -12.71
CA ALA A 47 -19.46 -4.75 -11.50
C ALA A 47 -18.64 -6.00 -11.83
N ILE A 48 -19.14 -6.87 -12.72
CA ILE A 48 -18.43 -8.06 -13.20
C ILE A 48 -17.13 -7.66 -13.90
N ALA A 49 -17.19 -6.73 -14.86
CA ALA A 49 -15.99 -6.26 -15.57
C ALA A 49 -14.95 -5.63 -14.61
N ARG A 50 -15.40 -4.93 -13.57
CA ARG A 50 -14.52 -4.41 -12.52
C ARG A 50 -13.86 -5.55 -11.73
N GLN A 51 -14.62 -6.56 -11.33
CA GLN A 51 -14.11 -7.71 -10.59
C GLN A 51 -13.08 -8.50 -11.43
N GLU A 52 -13.37 -8.78 -12.69
CA GLU A 52 -12.44 -9.41 -13.63
C GLU A 52 -11.15 -8.61 -13.78
N LYS A 53 -11.25 -7.28 -13.93
CA LYS A 53 -10.07 -6.41 -14.01
C LYS A 53 -9.23 -6.46 -12.74
N LEU A 54 -9.85 -6.47 -11.56
CA LEU A 54 -9.14 -6.55 -10.29
C LEU A 54 -8.48 -7.92 -10.10
N ALA A 55 -9.14 -9.00 -10.53
CA ALA A 55 -8.58 -10.34 -10.51
C ALA A 55 -7.38 -10.47 -11.47
N GLN A 56 -7.47 -9.89 -12.68
CA GLN A 56 -6.36 -9.86 -13.62
C GLN A 56 -5.18 -9.06 -13.05
N MET A 57 -5.44 -7.87 -12.50
CA MET A 57 -4.40 -7.06 -11.86
C MET A 57 -3.70 -7.83 -10.72
N TRP A 58 -4.46 -8.56 -9.91
CA TRP A 58 -3.90 -9.43 -8.88
C TRP A 58 -3.02 -10.54 -9.47
N ALA A 59 -3.49 -11.20 -10.54
CA ALA A 59 -2.72 -12.24 -11.21
C ALA A 59 -1.39 -11.71 -11.77
N ASP A 60 -1.40 -10.51 -12.36
CA ASP A 60 -0.22 -9.84 -12.91
C ASP A 60 0.76 -9.44 -11.79
N MET A 61 0.25 -8.97 -10.65
CA MET A 61 1.06 -8.54 -9.50
C MET A 61 1.56 -9.69 -8.62
N THR A 62 1.14 -10.95 -8.86
CA THR A 62 1.58 -12.11 -8.06
C THR A 62 2.66 -12.95 -8.74
N VAL A 63 3.17 -12.50 -9.90
CA VAL A 63 4.14 -13.25 -10.70
C VAL A 63 5.44 -13.52 -9.93
N TYR A 64 5.93 -12.55 -9.17
CA TYR A 64 7.17 -12.69 -8.41
C TYR A 64 7.02 -13.65 -7.23
N GLU A 65 5.91 -13.54 -6.49
CA GLU A 65 5.59 -14.43 -5.37
C GLU A 65 5.45 -15.87 -5.86
N LYS A 66 4.71 -16.10 -6.94
CA LYS A 66 4.55 -17.43 -7.55
C LYS A 66 5.90 -18.03 -7.93
N ALA A 67 6.75 -17.25 -8.60
CA ALA A 67 8.08 -17.71 -8.97
C ALA A 67 8.94 -18.11 -7.76
N MET A 68 8.82 -17.40 -6.63
CA MET A 68 9.51 -17.78 -5.40
C MET A 68 8.91 -19.05 -4.77
N PHE A 69 7.58 -19.19 -4.74
CA PHE A 69 6.93 -20.41 -4.24
C PHE A 69 7.28 -21.64 -5.10
N GLU A 70 7.41 -21.49 -6.42
CA GLU A 70 7.82 -22.56 -7.34
C GLU A 70 9.26 -23.04 -7.08
N LYS A 71 10.13 -22.16 -6.57
CA LYS A 71 11.49 -22.51 -6.11
C LYS A 71 11.51 -23.23 -4.76
N GLY A 72 10.37 -23.40 -4.10
CA GLY A 72 10.25 -24.05 -2.80
C GLY A 72 10.37 -23.11 -1.59
N HIS A 73 10.47 -21.80 -1.82
CA HIS A 73 10.45 -20.80 -0.74
C HIS A 73 9.07 -20.75 -0.06
N GLN A 74 9.03 -20.56 1.25
CA GLN A 74 7.79 -20.49 2.04
C GLN A 74 7.54 -19.07 2.58
N TYR A 75 8.58 -18.41 3.10
CA TYR A 75 8.50 -17.09 3.69
C TYR A 75 9.05 -16.04 2.74
N ILE A 76 8.18 -15.57 1.85
CA ILE A 76 8.50 -14.50 0.90
C ILE A 76 8.07 -13.17 1.51
N PHE A 77 9.00 -12.24 1.59
CA PHE A 77 8.76 -10.91 2.14
C PHE A 77 8.81 -9.86 1.06
N GLY A 78 7.77 -9.04 0.97
CA GLY A 78 7.81 -7.77 0.25
C GLY A 78 8.34 -6.68 1.17
N VAL A 79 9.21 -5.83 0.65
CA VAL A 79 9.84 -4.74 1.39
C VAL A 79 9.76 -3.44 0.59
N ASP A 80 9.28 -2.38 1.24
CA ASP A 80 9.19 -1.04 0.66
C ASP A 80 9.40 0.04 1.73
N GLU A 81 9.72 1.26 1.29
CA GLU A 81 9.88 2.43 2.13
C GLU A 81 9.00 3.62 1.75
N VAL A 82 8.79 4.50 2.73
CA VAL A 82 8.21 5.82 2.53
C VAL A 82 9.01 6.87 3.28
N GLY A 83 8.97 8.10 2.78
CA GLY A 83 9.54 9.24 3.48
C GLY A 83 10.98 9.56 3.11
N ARG A 84 11.46 9.16 1.92
CA ARG A 84 12.81 9.56 1.48
C ARG A 84 12.95 11.02 1.12
N GLY A 85 11.97 11.60 0.43
CA GLY A 85 11.99 12.99 -0.05
C GLY A 85 11.64 14.11 0.96
N PRO A 86 10.81 13.88 2.00
CA PRO A 86 10.46 14.90 2.99
C PRO A 86 11.65 15.59 3.66
N LEU A 87 11.46 16.86 4.03
CA LEU A 87 12.41 17.66 4.80
C LEU A 87 12.36 17.34 6.30
N ALA A 88 11.26 16.75 6.77
CA ALA A 88 11.04 16.41 8.17
C ALA A 88 10.44 15.01 8.34
N GLY A 89 10.65 14.45 9.53
CA GLY A 89 10.19 13.15 9.96
C GLY A 89 11.11 12.00 9.51
N PRO A 90 10.79 10.77 9.94
CA PRO A 90 11.61 9.60 9.68
C PRO A 90 11.45 9.08 8.24
N VAL A 91 12.36 8.19 7.86
CA VAL A 91 12.10 7.16 6.86
C VAL A 91 11.46 5.97 7.57
N VAL A 92 10.38 5.45 7.00
CA VAL A 92 9.69 4.27 7.50
C VAL A 92 9.73 3.22 6.41
N ALA A 93 10.23 2.02 6.72
CA ALA A 93 10.15 0.86 5.87
C ALA A 93 9.25 -0.20 6.51
N CYS A 94 8.66 -1.04 5.68
CA CYS A 94 7.88 -2.19 6.14
C CYS A 94 8.34 -3.45 5.41
N ALA A 95 8.30 -4.58 6.12
CA ALA A 95 8.49 -5.91 5.57
C ALA A 95 7.22 -6.73 5.85
N VAL A 96 6.60 -7.26 4.80
CA VAL A 96 5.33 -8.00 4.90
C VAL A 96 5.51 -9.38 4.27
N CYS A 97 5.16 -10.44 5.01
CA CYS A 97 5.05 -11.80 4.50
C CYS A 97 3.57 -12.20 4.44
N LEU A 98 3.04 -12.37 3.23
CA LEU A 98 1.65 -12.75 3.01
C LEU A 98 1.51 -14.29 2.95
N PRO A 99 0.39 -14.86 3.42
CA PRO A 99 0.04 -16.25 3.14
C PRO A 99 0.01 -16.56 1.64
N LYS A 100 0.30 -17.80 1.26
CA LYS A 100 0.31 -18.22 -0.16
C LYS A 100 -1.06 -18.07 -0.83
N ASP A 101 -2.13 -18.28 -0.07
CA ASP A 101 -3.54 -18.17 -0.47
C ASP A 101 -4.15 -16.80 -0.17
N PHE A 102 -3.33 -15.83 0.25
CA PHE A 102 -3.80 -14.47 0.50
C PHE A 102 -4.37 -13.85 -0.79
N TYR A 103 -5.49 -13.15 -0.66
CA TYR A 103 -6.17 -12.50 -1.78
C TYR A 103 -6.82 -11.20 -1.32
N LEU A 104 -6.33 -10.07 -1.85
CA LEU A 104 -6.86 -8.74 -1.54
C LEU A 104 -7.00 -7.91 -2.82
N PRO A 105 -8.09 -8.09 -3.59
CA PRO A 105 -8.32 -7.37 -4.84
C PRO A 105 -8.27 -5.86 -4.67
N GLY A 106 -7.60 -5.19 -5.60
CA GLY A 106 -7.41 -3.74 -5.54
C GLY A 106 -6.16 -3.30 -4.78
N LEU A 107 -5.42 -4.22 -4.15
CA LEU A 107 -4.08 -3.95 -3.64
C LEU A 107 -3.17 -3.49 -4.78
N ASN A 108 -2.52 -2.35 -4.59
CA ASN A 108 -1.71 -1.64 -5.59
C ASN A 108 -0.83 -0.61 -4.85
N ASP A 109 -0.03 0.14 -5.61
CA ASP A 109 0.74 1.30 -5.13
C ASP A 109 -0.12 2.18 -4.20
N SER A 110 0.39 2.39 -2.98
CA SER A 110 -0.27 3.15 -1.93
C SER A 110 -0.76 4.53 -2.39
N LYS A 111 -0.10 5.17 -3.37
CA LYS A 111 -0.44 6.49 -3.91
C LYS A 111 -1.65 6.44 -4.86
N LYS A 112 -1.95 5.28 -5.45
CA LYS A 112 -3.09 5.07 -6.36
C LYS A 112 -4.37 4.69 -5.65
N ILE A 113 -4.29 4.46 -4.33
CA ILE A 113 -5.41 4.02 -3.50
C ILE A 113 -5.88 5.19 -2.62
N PRO A 114 -7.21 5.44 -2.51
CA PRO A 114 -7.77 6.43 -1.59
C PRO A 114 -7.36 6.17 -0.14
N VAL A 115 -7.25 7.22 0.68
CA VAL A 115 -6.80 7.11 2.08
C VAL A 115 -7.63 6.10 2.87
N SER A 116 -8.96 6.15 2.79
CA SER A 116 -9.85 5.23 3.51
C SER A 116 -9.63 3.76 3.10
N THR A 117 -9.46 3.50 1.81
CA THR A 117 -9.15 2.15 1.31
C THR A 117 -7.75 1.70 1.75
N ARG A 118 -6.78 2.62 1.79
CA ARG A 118 -5.42 2.33 2.26
C ARG A 118 -5.41 1.94 3.74
N GLU A 119 -6.17 2.63 4.57
CA GLU A 119 -6.31 2.31 5.99
C GLU A 119 -6.99 0.95 6.18
N ALA A 120 -8.09 0.68 5.48
CA ALA A 120 -8.76 -0.62 5.53
C ALA A 120 -7.84 -1.77 5.08
N PHE A 121 -7.08 -1.57 4.01
CA PHE A 121 -6.09 -2.57 3.56
C PHE A 121 -4.96 -2.75 4.56
N CYS A 122 -4.47 -1.68 5.18
CA CYS A 122 -3.46 -1.75 6.23
C CYS A 122 -3.93 -2.62 7.41
N GLU A 123 -5.20 -2.49 7.82
CA GLU A 123 -5.79 -3.32 8.88
C GLU A 123 -5.89 -4.79 8.47
N ILE A 124 -6.37 -5.07 7.24
CA ILE A 124 -6.44 -6.44 6.70
C ILE A 124 -5.05 -7.07 6.64
N ILE A 125 -4.06 -6.35 6.11
CA ILE A 125 -2.68 -6.84 6.02
C ILE A 125 -2.10 -7.12 7.40
N GLN A 126 -2.27 -6.22 8.37
CA GLN A 126 -1.77 -6.44 9.73
C GLN A 126 -2.43 -7.64 10.43
N ARG A 127 -3.71 -7.92 10.12
CA ARG A 127 -4.44 -9.04 10.70
C ARG A 127 -4.07 -10.38 10.05
N ASP A 128 -3.96 -10.40 8.73
CA ASP A 128 -3.95 -11.65 7.95
C ASP A 128 -2.56 -12.03 7.42
N ALA A 129 -1.59 -11.11 7.43
CA ALA A 129 -0.21 -11.43 7.06
C ALA A 129 0.43 -12.43 8.05
N LEU A 130 1.31 -13.29 7.55
CA LEU A 130 2.09 -14.22 8.37
C LEU A 130 3.10 -13.49 9.26
N ALA A 131 3.59 -12.34 8.80
CA ALA A 131 4.46 -11.44 9.54
C ALA A 131 4.43 -10.03 8.96
N VAL A 132 4.52 -9.04 9.84
CA VAL A 132 4.68 -7.63 9.50
C VAL A 132 5.73 -7.05 10.43
N GLY A 133 6.74 -6.39 9.88
CA GLY A 133 7.75 -5.68 10.64
C GLY A 133 7.92 -4.26 10.11
N ILE A 134 8.16 -3.31 11.02
CA ILE A 134 8.23 -1.88 10.70
C ILE A 134 9.58 -1.34 11.16
N GLY A 135 10.37 -0.81 10.23
CA GLY A 135 11.63 -0.15 10.54
C GLY A 135 11.48 1.35 10.45
N ILE A 136 11.91 2.07 11.48
CA ILE A 136 11.84 3.52 11.55
C ILE A 136 13.25 4.06 11.81
N VAL A 137 13.69 4.98 10.95
CA VAL A 137 14.96 5.69 11.11
C VAL A 137 14.68 7.19 11.15
N ASP A 138 15.03 7.83 12.26
CA ASP A 138 14.72 9.23 12.53
C ASP A 138 15.61 10.22 11.74
N ALA A 139 15.25 11.50 11.80
CA ALA A 139 15.94 12.56 11.07
C ALA A 139 17.41 12.72 11.51
N ALA A 140 17.72 12.56 12.80
CA ALA A 140 19.08 12.69 13.31
C ALA A 140 19.98 11.56 12.78
N ARG A 141 19.46 10.33 12.73
CA ARG A 141 20.16 9.20 12.11
C ARG A 141 20.31 9.42 10.61
N ILE A 142 19.29 9.94 9.92
CA ILE A 142 19.36 10.30 8.50
C ILE A 142 20.49 11.28 8.21
N ASP A 143 20.60 12.34 9.00
CA ASP A 143 21.69 13.32 8.87
C ASP A 143 23.06 12.68 9.12
N ALA A 144 23.16 11.71 10.04
CA ALA A 144 24.42 11.06 10.39
C ALA A 144 24.93 10.08 9.32
N ILE A 145 24.04 9.35 8.63
CA ILE A 145 24.45 8.26 7.72
C ILE A 145 23.99 8.42 6.28
N ASN A 146 23.31 9.51 5.92
CA ASN A 146 22.64 9.77 4.64
C ASN A 146 21.34 8.99 4.39
N ILE A 147 20.53 9.51 3.44
CA ILE A 147 19.19 9.00 3.16
C ILE A 147 19.16 7.58 2.56
N LEU A 148 20.15 7.23 1.74
CA LEU A 148 20.20 5.91 1.11
C LEU A 148 20.57 4.84 2.14
N ALA A 149 21.57 5.10 2.98
CA ALA A 149 21.96 4.17 4.05
C ALA A 149 20.83 4.05 5.09
N SER A 150 20.18 5.16 5.45
CA SER A 150 19.03 5.16 6.36
C SER A 150 17.84 4.37 5.83
N THR A 151 17.60 4.43 4.53
CA THR A 151 16.56 3.62 3.88
C THR A 151 16.89 2.13 4.03
N LYS A 152 18.13 1.73 3.72
CA LYS A 152 18.57 0.33 3.89
C LYS A 152 18.55 -0.11 5.36
N GLU A 153 18.89 0.78 6.29
CA GLU A 153 18.82 0.53 7.73
C GLU A 153 17.37 0.31 8.18
N ALA A 154 16.44 1.17 7.75
CA ALA A 154 15.00 0.99 8.01
C ALA A 154 14.49 -0.34 7.45
N MET A 155 14.85 -0.70 6.21
CA MET A 155 14.44 -1.99 5.63
C MET A 155 14.96 -3.19 6.43
N LYS A 156 16.23 -3.17 6.86
CA LYS A 156 16.79 -4.23 7.70
C LYS A 156 16.09 -4.32 9.06
N LEU A 157 15.81 -3.19 9.69
CA LEU A 157 15.03 -3.13 10.93
C LEU A 157 13.63 -3.71 10.74
N ALA A 158 12.97 -3.38 9.62
CA ALA A 158 11.65 -3.92 9.30
C ALA A 158 11.68 -5.45 9.19
N ILE A 159 12.65 -6.00 8.46
CA ILE A 159 12.81 -7.46 8.31
C ILE A 159 13.09 -8.12 9.66
N GLN A 160 13.97 -7.53 10.48
CA GLN A 160 14.28 -8.04 11.81
C GLN A 160 13.05 -8.04 12.73
N GLN A 161 12.26 -6.96 12.72
CA GLN A 161 11.08 -6.82 13.56
C GLN A 161 9.91 -7.72 13.14
N ALA A 162 9.88 -8.18 11.88
CA ALA A 162 8.84 -9.08 11.41
C ALA A 162 8.85 -10.44 12.15
N GLY A 163 9.96 -10.80 12.82
CA GLY A 163 10.03 -11.97 13.70
C GLY A 163 10.01 -13.32 12.99
N LYS A 164 10.11 -13.33 11.65
CA LYS A 164 10.30 -14.54 10.83
C LYS A 164 11.46 -14.33 9.87
N SER A 165 12.29 -15.36 9.70
CA SER A 165 13.38 -15.34 8.73
C SER A 165 12.82 -15.42 7.31
N PRO A 166 13.22 -14.51 6.39
CA PRO A 166 12.81 -14.59 5.00
C PRO A 166 13.60 -15.68 4.27
N ASP A 167 12.90 -16.47 3.44
CA ASP A 167 13.53 -17.33 2.43
C ASP A 167 13.90 -16.51 1.19
N ALA A 168 13.04 -15.55 0.85
CA ALA A 168 13.23 -14.61 -0.25
C ALA A 168 12.71 -13.20 0.10
N LEU A 169 13.39 -12.19 -0.41
CA LEU A 169 13.00 -10.78 -0.32
C LEU A 169 12.68 -10.23 -1.71
N LEU A 170 11.48 -9.70 -1.89
CA LEU A 170 11.08 -8.86 -3.01
C LEU A 170 11.19 -7.40 -2.54
N ILE A 171 12.09 -6.62 -3.13
CA ILE A 171 12.45 -5.28 -2.61
C ILE A 171 12.30 -4.23 -3.72
N ASP A 172 11.72 -3.07 -3.42
CA ASP A 172 11.67 -1.98 -4.41
C ASP A 172 13.07 -1.37 -4.64
N ALA A 173 13.58 -1.56 -5.86
CA ALA A 173 14.76 -0.90 -6.44
C ALA A 173 16.11 -0.99 -5.69
N VAL A 174 16.25 -1.71 -4.57
CA VAL A 174 17.51 -1.80 -3.80
C VAL A 174 17.87 -3.22 -3.37
N GLN A 175 19.16 -3.43 -3.10
CA GLN A 175 19.69 -4.66 -2.50
C GLN A 175 20.27 -4.38 -1.12
N LEU A 176 20.00 -5.30 -0.19
CA LEU A 176 20.44 -5.24 1.20
C LEU A 176 21.67 -6.15 1.39
N THR A 177 22.75 -5.56 1.91
CA THR A 177 23.96 -6.32 2.25
C THR A 177 23.76 -7.12 3.54
N GLY A 178 24.36 -8.31 3.64
CA GLY A 178 24.33 -9.12 4.86
C GLY A 178 23.00 -9.81 5.15
N MET A 179 22.15 -9.99 4.13
CA MET A 179 20.97 -10.86 4.21
C MET A 179 21.32 -12.22 3.61
N ASP A 180 21.10 -13.29 4.36
CA ASP A 180 21.35 -14.67 3.95
C ASP A 180 20.07 -15.30 3.38
N CYS A 181 19.55 -14.70 2.31
CA CYS A 181 18.35 -15.14 1.63
C CYS A 181 18.36 -14.67 0.17
N GLU A 182 17.52 -15.26 -0.68
CA GLU A 182 17.37 -14.80 -2.06
C GLU A 182 16.81 -13.36 -2.06
N GLN A 183 17.34 -12.49 -2.91
CA GLN A 183 16.87 -11.11 -3.05
C GLN A 183 16.54 -10.83 -4.51
N VAL A 184 15.34 -10.31 -4.74
CA VAL A 184 14.86 -9.89 -6.06
C VAL A 184 14.55 -8.38 -5.99
N PRO A 185 15.49 -7.52 -6.40
CA PRO A 185 15.21 -6.10 -6.54
C PRO A 185 14.30 -5.88 -7.75
N ILE A 186 13.19 -5.17 -7.54
CA ILE A 186 12.17 -4.91 -8.58
C ILE A 186 12.02 -3.41 -8.71
N ILE A 187 12.27 -2.85 -9.89
CA ILE A 187 12.06 -1.42 -10.14
C ILE A 187 10.55 -1.15 -10.26
N GLY A 188 10.01 -0.30 -9.38
CA GLY A 188 8.58 -0.02 -9.31
C GLY A 188 7.83 -1.26 -8.79
N GLY A 189 8.38 -1.87 -7.74
CA GLY A 189 7.89 -3.12 -7.17
C GLY A 189 6.48 -3.01 -6.60
N ASP A 190 6.09 -1.84 -6.09
CA ASP A 190 4.77 -1.54 -5.55
C ASP A 190 3.62 -1.73 -6.57
N ALA A 191 3.90 -1.60 -7.87
CA ALA A 191 2.96 -1.84 -8.95
C ALA A 191 3.09 -3.23 -9.60
N LYS A 192 3.99 -4.09 -9.11
CA LYS A 192 4.35 -5.37 -9.76
C LYS A 192 4.36 -6.58 -8.81
N SER A 193 4.43 -6.36 -7.51
CA SER A 193 4.43 -7.40 -6.47
C SER A 193 3.38 -7.04 -5.43
N VAL A 194 2.47 -7.98 -5.14
CA VAL A 194 1.47 -7.80 -4.08
C VAL A 194 2.11 -7.68 -2.70
N SER A 195 3.24 -8.35 -2.48
CA SER A 195 3.96 -8.28 -1.20
C SER A 195 4.61 -6.91 -1.01
N ILE A 196 5.25 -6.35 -2.05
CA ILE A 196 5.81 -4.99 -1.99
C ILE A 196 4.68 -3.96 -1.87
N ALA A 197 3.58 -4.13 -2.61
CA ALA A 197 2.41 -3.25 -2.49
C ALA A 197 1.84 -3.24 -1.06
N ALA A 198 1.73 -4.41 -0.41
CA ALA A 198 1.30 -4.52 0.98
C ALA A 198 2.26 -3.78 1.93
N ALA A 199 3.58 -3.96 1.77
CA ALA A 199 4.58 -3.24 2.53
C ALA A 199 4.48 -1.71 2.33
N SER A 200 4.29 -1.25 1.08
CA SER A 200 4.12 0.17 0.74
C SER A 200 2.96 0.81 1.50
N ILE A 201 1.82 0.09 1.59
CA ILE A 201 0.61 0.54 2.27
C ILE A 201 0.85 0.68 3.77
N VAL A 202 1.40 -0.36 4.40
CA VAL A 202 1.65 -0.36 5.84
C VAL A 202 2.68 0.71 6.20
N ALA A 203 3.76 0.85 5.43
CA ALA A 203 4.76 1.89 5.62
C ALA A 203 4.14 3.29 5.50
N LYS A 204 3.34 3.53 4.45
CA LYS A 204 2.66 4.81 4.20
C LYS A 204 1.69 5.19 5.32
N VAL A 205 0.80 4.28 5.72
CA VAL A 205 -0.17 4.53 6.80
C VAL A 205 0.56 4.78 8.12
N THR A 206 1.59 4.00 8.42
CA THR A 206 2.40 4.20 9.64
C THR A 206 3.05 5.58 9.65
N ARG A 207 3.71 5.97 8.55
CA ARG A 207 4.37 7.27 8.48
C ARG A 207 3.37 8.42 8.55
N ASP A 208 2.24 8.34 7.87
CA ASP A 208 1.23 9.40 7.89
C ASP A 208 0.66 9.62 9.30
N ARG A 209 0.42 8.52 10.05
CA ARG A 209 0.02 8.60 11.47
C ARG A 209 1.08 9.28 12.33
N LEU A 210 2.37 8.97 12.13
CA LEU A 210 3.46 9.66 12.83
C LEU A 210 3.52 11.14 12.48
N MET A 211 3.36 11.50 11.21
CA MET A 211 3.38 12.91 10.79
C MET A 211 2.19 13.69 11.34
N ALA A 212 1.01 13.08 11.49
CA ALA A 212 -0.13 13.68 12.16
C ALA A 212 0.17 13.95 13.65
N GLN A 213 0.78 13.00 14.36
CA GLN A 213 1.23 13.21 15.75
C GLN A 213 2.26 14.35 15.86
N TYR A 214 3.18 14.44 14.91
CA TYR A 214 4.13 15.55 14.87
C TYR A 214 3.46 16.91 14.58
N ALA A 215 2.34 16.94 13.88
CA ALA A 215 1.59 18.18 13.66
C ALA A 215 1.00 18.73 14.97
N GLU A 216 0.61 17.83 15.89
CA GLU A 216 0.16 18.20 17.24
C GLU A 216 1.33 18.68 18.10
N GLN A 217 2.47 18.00 18.03
CA GLN A 217 3.67 18.34 18.80
C GLN A 217 4.34 19.65 18.34
N TYR A 218 4.31 19.92 17.03
CA TYR A 218 4.94 21.07 16.40
C TYR A 218 3.89 21.87 15.59
N PRO A 219 2.98 22.59 16.28
CA PRO A 219 1.93 23.33 15.61
C PRO A 219 2.51 24.43 14.72
N GLY A 220 1.83 24.70 13.60
CA GLY A 220 2.21 25.75 12.64
C GLY A 220 3.09 25.27 11.47
N TYR A 221 3.59 24.04 11.49
CA TYR A 221 4.40 23.48 10.40
C TYR A 221 3.60 22.72 9.34
N GLY A 222 2.33 22.38 9.58
CA GLY A 222 1.46 21.73 8.58
C GLY A 222 1.77 20.25 8.29
N PHE A 223 2.43 19.54 9.22
CA PHE A 223 2.88 18.15 9.01
C PHE A 223 1.77 17.15 8.69
N ASP A 224 0.54 17.40 9.15
CA ASP A 224 -0.66 16.62 8.85
C ASP A 224 -1.12 16.76 7.39
N LYS A 225 -0.78 17.87 6.73
CA LYS A 225 -1.20 18.17 5.35
C LYS A 225 -0.21 17.69 4.31
N HIS A 226 1.07 18.01 4.51
CA HIS A 226 2.13 17.70 3.55
C HIS A 226 3.12 16.65 4.05
N ALA A 227 2.89 16.01 5.20
CA ALA A 227 3.70 14.89 5.70
C ALA A 227 5.23 15.16 5.72
N GLY A 228 5.61 16.43 5.95
CA GLY A 228 7.00 16.89 5.97
C GLY A 228 7.63 17.16 4.60
N TYR A 229 6.92 17.01 3.48
CA TYR A 229 7.42 17.43 2.16
C TYR A 229 7.64 18.95 2.10
N GLY A 230 8.63 19.40 1.33
CA GLY A 230 9.01 20.82 1.21
C GLY A 230 8.06 21.62 0.33
N THR A 231 6.80 21.76 0.74
CA THR A 231 5.85 22.66 0.07
C THR A 231 6.18 24.12 0.40
N PRO A 232 5.67 25.10 -0.39
CA PRO A 232 5.86 26.51 -0.08
C PRO A 232 5.45 26.88 1.35
N GLU A 233 4.36 26.29 1.86
CA GLU A 233 3.87 26.50 3.22
C GLU A 233 4.86 25.97 4.27
N HIS A 234 5.44 24.79 4.03
CA HIS A 234 6.39 24.18 4.94
C HIS A 234 7.71 24.96 5.00
N LEU A 235 8.23 25.39 3.84
CA LEU A 235 9.44 26.22 3.76
C LEU A 235 9.24 27.57 4.45
N ALA A 236 8.06 28.19 4.28
CA ALA A 236 7.72 29.42 4.99
C ALA A 236 7.66 29.21 6.52
N ALA A 237 7.13 28.07 6.98
CA ALA A 237 7.11 27.73 8.39
C ALA A 237 8.54 27.56 8.96
N ILE A 238 9.43 26.85 8.25
CA ILE A 238 10.84 26.70 8.63
C ILE A 238 11.52 28.08 8.70
N ALA A 239 11.34 28.94 7.70
CA ALA A 239 11.93 30.27 7.71
C ALA A 239 11.42 31.16 8.86
N ARG A 240 10.16 30.99 9.27
CA ARG A 240 9.53 31.78 10.34
C ARG A 240 9.86 31.27 11.74
N PHE A 241 9.86 29.96 11.94
CA PHE A 241 9.92 29.33 13.26
C PHE A 241 11.25 28.61 13.54
N GLY A 242 12.10 28.46 12.52
CA GLY A 242 13.32 27.65 12.56
C GLY A 242 13.03 26.15 12.33
N PRO A 243 14.06 25.30 12.25
CA PRO A 243 13.88 23.86 12.16
C PRO A 243 13.61 23.23 13.54
N THR A 244 12.68 22.28 13.58
CA THR A 244 12.40 21.43 14.75
C THR A 244 13.36 20.22 14.82
N PRO A 245 13.40 19.47 15.94
CA PRO A 245 14.23 18.26 16.06
C PRO A 245 13.96 17.15 15.04
N ILE A 246 12.78 17.14 14.42
CA ILE A 246 12.42 16.14 13.39
C ILE A 246 12.81 16.58 11.96
N HIS A 247 13.36 17.78 11.78
CA HIS A 247 13.86 18.21 10.48
C HIS A 247 15.23 17.59 10.18
N ARG A 248 15.45 17.28 8.90
CA ARG A 248 16.71 16.72 8.37
C ARG A 248 17.63 17.87 8.02
N LYS A 249 18.54 18.21 8.91
CA LYS A 249 19.37 19.42 8.84
C LYS A 249 20.35 19.40 7.67
N THR A 250 20.63 18.23 7.10
CA THR A 250 21.49 18.10 5.92
C THR A 250 20.76 18.35 4.60
N PHE A 251 19.42 18.43 4.60
CA PHE A 251 18.63 18.59 3.38
C PHE A 251 18.54 20.06 2.96
N THR A 252 18.62 20.32 1.66
CA THR A 252 18.37 21.65 1.08
C THR A 252 16.95 22.13 1.41
N GLY A 253 16.81 23.37 1.87
CA GLY A 253 15.56 23.95 2.40
C GLY A 253 15.48 23.92 3.93
N VAL A 254 16.33 23.12 4.59
CA VAL A 254 16.48 23.09 6.05
C VAL A 254 17.86 23.60 6.46
N LYS A 255 18.91 23.14 5.77
CA LYS A 255 20.32 23.43 6.11
C LYS A 255 20.65 24.93 6.17
N GLU A 256 19.91 25.75 5.44
CA GLU A 256 20.05 27.21 5.41
C GLU A 256 19.56 27.88 6.72
N HIS A 257 18.80 27.14 7.52
CA HIS A 257 18.17 27.59 8.76
C HIS A 257 18.65 26.81 10.00
N ALA A 258 19.60 25.87 9.84
CA ALA A 258 19.97 24.86 10.84
C ALA A 258 21.24 25.15 11.64
#